data_AF-A0A7C2IRG7-F1
#
_entry.id   AF-A0A7C2IRG7-F1
#
_cell.length_a   1.000
_cell.length_b   1.000
_cell.length_c   1.000
_cell.angle_alpha   90.00
_cell.angle_beta   90.00
_cell.angle_gamma   90.00
#
_symmetry.space_group_name_H-M   'P 1'
#
loop_
_entity.id
_entity.type
_entity.pdbx_description
1 polymer ?
#
loop_
_entity_poly.entity_id
_entity_poly.type
_entity_poly.pdbx_seq_one_letter_code
_entity_poly.pdbx_strand_id
1 'polypeptide(L)' 'MFWTAEFFWRLFETTGSIRAYVLYRRLAVH' A
#
# COMPACT_ATOMS: atom_id res chain seq x y z
N MET A 1 3.36 -13.77 8.59
CA MET A 1 3.75 -13.16 7.29
C MET A 1 2.98 -11.87 7.15
N PHE A 2 3.56 -10.77 7.61
CA PHE A 2 2.96 -9.43 7.59
C PHE A 2 3.01 -8.91 6.15
N TRP A 3 1.90 -8.35 5.66
CA TRP A 3 1.88 -7.62 4.39
C TRP A 3 2.66 -6.31 4.57
N THR A 4 3.98 -6.37 4.39
CA THR A 4 4.91 -5.29 4.68
C THR A 4 4.74 -4.13 3.71
N ALA A 5 5.02 -2.91 4.19
CA ALA A 5 4.92 -1.66 3.43
C ALA A 5 5.59 -1.69 2.04
N GLU A 6 6.61 -2.51 1.85
CA GLU A 6 7.29 -2.73 0.57
C GLU A 6 6.39 -3.29 -0.54
N PHE A 7 5.41 -4.14 -0.18
CA PHE A 7 4.45 -4.68 -1.15
C PHE A 7 3.53 -3.57 -1.67
N PHE A 8 3.02 -2.72 -0.78
CA PHE A 8 2.19 -1.59 -1.15
C PHE A 8 2.99 -0.51 -1.90
N TRP A 9 4.27 -0.36 -1.57
CA TRP A 9 5.19 0.54 -2.28
C TRP A 9 5.42 0.12 -3.73
N ARG A 10 5.77 -1.15 -3.99
CA ARG A 10 5.94 -1.65 -5.37
C ARG A 10 4.65 -1.63 -6.19
N LEU A 11 3.51 -1.91 -5.56
CA LEU A 11 2.20 -1.83 -6.22
C LEU A 11 1.86 -0.38 -6.61
N PHE A 12 2.18 0.58 -5.75
CA PHE A 12 2.04 2.00 -6.06
C PHE A 12 2.95 2.42 -7.23
N GLU A 13 4.23 2.06 -7.21
CA GLU A 13 5.17 2.37 -8.30
C GLU A 13 4.71 1.79 -9.65
N THR A 14 4.23 0.54 -9.65
CA THR A 14 3.82 -0.13 -10.89
C THR A 14 2.51 0.43 -11.46
N THR A 15 1.58 0.83 -10.59
CA THR A 15 0.22 1.22 -11.02
C THR A 15 0.05 2.75 -11.10
N GLY A 16 0.96 3.54 -10.51
CA GLY A 16 0.84 4.99 -10.32
C GLY A 16 -0.40 5.40 -9.48
N SER A 17 -1.04 4.43 -8.84
CA SER A 17 -2.40 4.60 -8.34
C SER A 17 -2.38 4.97 -6.86
N ILE A 18 -2.72 6.23 -6.56
CA ILE A 18 -2.92 6.78 -5.21
C ILE A 18 -3.83 5.90 -4.32
N ARG A 19 -4.67 5.06 -4.93
CA ARG A 19 -5.52 4.08 -4.25
C ARG A 19 -4.74 3.09 -3.38
N ALA A 20 -3.54 2.67 -3.78
CA ALA A 20 -2.71 1.76 -2.98
C ALA A 20 -2.24 2.42 -1.67
N TYR A 21 -1.85 3.70 -1.73
CA TYR A 21 -1.45 4.48 -0.56
C TYR A 21 -2.63 4.76 0.39
N VAL A 22 -3.81 5.09 -0.15
CA VAL A 22 -5.03 5.28 0.65
C VAL A 22 -5.47 3.98 1.32
N LEU A 23 -5.36 2.84 0.63
CA LEU A 23 -5.70 1.52 1.16
C LEU A 23 -4.73 1.12 2.29
N TYR A 24 -3.42 1.31 2.08
CA TYR A 24 -2.41 1.13 3.13
C TYR A 24 -2.71 1.99 4.36
N ARG A 25 -2.99 3.29 4.17
CA ARG A 25 -3.34 4.18 5.29
C ARG A 25 -4.59 3.75 6.04
N ARG A 26 -5.60 3.20 5.35
CA ARG A 26 -6.80 2.67 6.00
C ARG A 26 -6.53 1.39 6.79
N LEU A 27 -5.73 0.49 6.24
CA LEU A 27 -5.40 -0.79 6.87
C LEU A 27 -4.40 -0.64 8.03
N ALA A 28 -3.53 0.37 8.00
CA ALA A 28 -2.53 0.62 9.05
C ALA A 28 -3.07 1.43 10.24
N VAL A 29 -4.29 1.95 10.16
CA VAL A 29 -4.95 2.75 11.22
C VAL A 29 -5.85 1.88 12.12
N HIS A 30 -5.92 0.56 11.89
CA HIS A 30 -6.59 -0.40 12.75
C HIS A 30 -5.56 -1.42 13.26
#